data_AF-A0A378MYV5-F1
#
_entry.id   AF-A0A378MYV5-F1
#
_cell.length_a   1.000
_cell.length_b   1.000
_cell.length_c   1.000
_cell.angle_alpha   90.00
_cell.angle_beta   90.00
_cell.angle_gamma   90.00
#
_symmetry.space_group_name_H-M   'P 1'
#
loop_
_entity.id
_entity.type
_entity.pdbx_description
1 polymer ?
#
loop_
_entity_poly.entity_id
_entity_poly.type
_entity_poly.pdbx_seq_one_letter_code
_entity_poly.pdbx_strand_id
1 'polypeptide(L)'
;MTTPLDLQLGPLRSEITFTLHTQYAHKLWMGRPMIRNGEGKVTQSSIISVPNCFAMLTQIQRAASEDDPYADDYLIQFEESVINYRKEIQKTHQRYCHALRQNVAGGNFY
;
A
#
# COMPACT_ATOMS: atom_id res chain seq x y z
N MET A 1 -3.67 -27.71 -44.15
CA MET A 1 -2.65 -27.41 -43.13
C MET A 1 -3.11 -26.16 -42.40
N THR A 2 -3.91 -26.30 -41.34
CA THR A 2 -4.40 -25.18 -40.53
C THR A 2 -3.44 -25.01 -39.36
N THR A 3 -2.63 -23.95 -39.38
CA THR A 3 -1.80 -23.57 -38.22
C THR A 3 -2.73 -23.15 -37.09
N PRO A 4 -2.71 -23.82 -35.91
CA PRO A 4 -3.48 -23.34 -34.77
C PRO A 4 -2.91 -21.98 -34.38
N LEU A 5 -3.79 -20.98 -34.34
CA LEU A 5 -3.47 -19.68 -33.78
C LEU A 5 -3.22 -19.93 -32.29
N ASP A 6 -1.94 -19.96 -31.88
CA ASP A 6 -1.55 -20.01 -30.47
C ASP A 6 -1.93 -18.67 -29.83
N LEU A 7 -3.20 -18.57 -29.46
CA LEU A 7 -3.74 -17.44 -28.72
C LEU A 7 -3.21 -17.58 -27.29
N GLN A 8 -1.94 -17.20 -27.10
CA GLN A 8 -1.37 -17.00 -25.77
C GLN A 8 -2.09 -15.80 -25.15
N LEU A 9 -3.29 -16.05 -24.64
CA LEU A 9 -3.99 -15.17 -23.73
C LEU A 9 -3.04 -14.97 -22.55
N GLY A 10 -2.27 -13.89 -22.59
CA GLY A 10 -1.50 -13.44 -21.44
C GLY A 10 -2.45 -13.29 -20.24
N PRO A 11 -1.96 -13.42 -19.00
CA PRO A 11 -2.80 -13.34 -17.83
C PRO A 11 -3.63 -12.05 -17.88
N LEU A 12 -4.91 -12.13 -17.52
CA LEU A 12 -5.80 -10.97 -17.42
C LEU A 12 -5.16 -9.96 -16.47
N ARG A 13 -4.56 -8.90 -17.02
CA ARG A 13 -3.99 -7.81 -16.23
C ARG A 13 -5.15 -6.90 -15.86
N SER A 14 -5.57 -6.96 -14.60
CA SER A 14 -6.49 -5.95 -14.06
C SER A 14 -5.81 -4.59 -14.10
N GLU A 15 -6.35 -3.65 -14.87
CA GLU A 15 -5.92 -2.26 -14.80
C GLU A 15 -6.57 -1.61 -13.58
N ILE A 16 -5.77 -1.30 -12.56
CA ILE A 16 -6.23 -0.59 -11.36
C ILE A 16 -5.88 0.89 -11.54
N THR A 17 -6.91 1.71 -11.75
CA THR A 17 -6.77 3.18 -11.76
C THR A 17 -7.26 3.76 -10.44
N PHE A 18 -6.46 4.66 -9.86
CA PHE A 18 -6.83 5.36 -8.64
C PHE A 18 -6.32 6.80 -8.71
N THR A 19 -7.04 7.72 -8.08
CA THR A 19 -6.70 9.15 -8.09
C THR A 19 -6.35 9.61 -6.67
N LEU A 20 -5.20 10.26 -6.53
CA LEU A 20 -4.72 10.79 -5.25
C LEU A 20 -4.91 12.30 -5.18
N HIS A 21 -5.67 12.75 -4.19
CA HIS A 21 -5.98 14.17 -4.01
C HIS A 21 -5.06 14.89 -3.01
N THR A 22 -4.21 14.16 -2.26
CA THR A 22 -3.32 14.76 -1.27
C THR A 22 -1.85 14.55 -1.63
N GLN A 23 -1.03 15.58 -1.39
CA GLN A 23 0.42 15.49 -1.62
C GLN A 23 1.08 14.39 -0.77
N TYR A 24 0.58 14.17 0.45
CA TYR A 24 1.10 13.13 1.33
C TYR A 24 0.85 11.73 0.75
N ALA A 25 -0.37 11.46 0.27
CA ALA A 25 -0.67 10.18 -0.36
C ALA A 25 0.14 9.97 -1.65
N HIS A 26 0.34 11.03 -2.45
CA HIS A 26 1.17 10.96 -3.65
C HIS A 26 2.63 10.61 -3.33
N LYS A 27 3.22 11.26 -2.31
CA LYS A 27 4.58 10.95 -1.86
C LYS A 27 4.70 9.55 -1.28
N LEU A 28 3.69 9.08 -0.53
CA LEU A 28 3.66 7.71 -0.01
C LEU A 28 3.60 6.69 -1.16
N TRP A 29 2.78 6.96 -2.18
CA TRP A 29 2.66 6.11 -3.35
C TRP A 29 3.99 5.97 -4.10
N MET A 30 4.64 7.10 -4.37
CA MET A 30 5.93 7.13 -5.08
C MET A 30 7.10 6.61 -4.24
N GLY A 31 7.00 6.66 -2.91
CA GLY A 31 8.10 6.36 -2.01
C GLY A 31 9.20 7.44 -2.04
N ARG A 32 10.31 7.16 -1.38
CA ARG A 32 11.49 8.05 -1.35
C ARG A 32 12.78 7.24 -1.27
N PRO A 33 13.81 7.56 -2.06
CA PRO A 33 15.13 6.94 -1.92
C PRO A 33 15.85 7.39 -0.65
N MET A 34 16.80 6.58 -0.19
CA MET A 34 17.72 6.97 0.87
C MET A 34 18.68 8.05 0.36
N ILE A 35 18.82 9.14 1.10
CA ILE A 35 19.77 10.21 0.78
C ILE A 35 20.86 10.24 1.85
N ARG A 36 22.12 10.18 1.40
CA ARG A 36 23.31 10.29 2.24
C ARG A 36 23.98 11.64 1.99
N ASN A 37 24.56 12.23 3.04
CA ASN A 37 25.42 13.40 2.88
C ASN A 37 26.80 12.99 2.30
N GLY A 38 27.64 13.98 1.98
CA GLY A 38 29.00 13.75 1.46
C GLY A 38 29.93 12.99 2.42
N GLU A 39 29.56 12.88 3.70
CA GLU A 39 30.27 12.12 4.74
C GLU A 39 29.72 10.69 4.91
N GLY A 40 28.78 10.26 4.06
CA GLY A 40 28.19 8.92 4.06
C GLY A 40 27.08 8.70 5.11
N LYS A 41 26.78 9.71 5.94
CA LYS A 41 25.70 9.66 6.94
C LYS A 41 24.33 9.75 6.28
N VAL A 42 23.39 8.92 6.72
CA VAL A 42 22.01 8.93 6.22
C VAL A 42 21.31 10.20 6.73
N THR A 43 21.00 11.11 5.80
CA THR A 43 20.24 12.32 6.10
C THR A 43 18.74 12.07 5.99
N GLN A 44 18.33 11.19 5.07
CA GLN A 44 16.94 10.81 4.88
C GLN A 44 16.82 9.31 4.68
N SER A 45 15.99 8.67 5.50
CA SER A 45 15.66 7.25 5.35
C SER A 45 14.83 7.00 4.08
N SER A 46 15.00 5.83 3.48
CA SER A 46 14.16 5.38 2.39
C SER A 46 12.74 5.07 2.88
N ILE A 47 11.76 5.32 2.03
CA ILE A 47 10.39 4.87 2.18
C ILE A 47 10.08 4.04 0.96
N ILE A 48 9.68 2.78 1.15
CA ILE A 48 9.29 1.93 0.05
C ILE A 48 8.07 2.50 -0.66
N SER A 49 8.09 2.51 -1.99
CA SER A 49 6.93 2.89 -2.78
C SER A 49 5.85 1.81 -2.71
N VAL A 50 4.59 2.21 -2.79
CA VAL A 50 3.47 1.25 -2.77
C VAL A 50 3.56 0.26 -3.95
N PRO A 51 3.89 0.69 -5.20
CA PRO A 51 4.10 -0.24 -6.30
C PRO A 51 5.23 -1.26 -6.05
N ASN A 52 6.34 -0.85 -5.43
CA ASN A 52 7.43 -1.78 -5.12
C ASN A 52 7.02 -2.77 -4.02
N CYS A 53 6.25 -2.31 -3.03
CA CYS A 53 5.67 -3.19 -2.02
C CYS A 53 4.79 -4.27 -2.66
N PHE A 54 3.89 -3.89 -3.59
CA PHE A 54 3.08 -4.87 -4.33
C PHE A 54 3.92 -5.84 -5.16
N ALA A 55 4.97 -5.36 -5.84
CA ALA A 55 5.86 -6.24 -6.59
C ALA A 55 6.55 -7.30 -5.71
N MET A 56 6.92 -6.94 -4.48
CA MET A 56 7.46 -7.91 -3.52
C MET A 56 6.38 -8.86 -2.99
N LEU A 57 5.19 -8.35 -2.67
CA LEU A 57 4.08 -9.19 -2.22
C LEU A 57 3.68 -10.23 -3.27
N THR A 58 3.65 -9.87 -4.56
CA THR A 58 3.39 -10.82 -5.65
C THR A 58 4.45 -11.92 -5.71
N GLN A 59 5.71 -11.58 -5.46
CA GLN A 59 6.79 -12.58 -5.40
C GLN A 59 6.61 -13.53 -4.20
N ILE A 60 6.26 -12.99 -3.03
CA ILE A 60 6.01 -13.78 -1.82
C ILE A 60 4.78 -14.68 -2.03
N GLN A 61 3.70 -14.16 -2.60
CA GLN A 61 2.51 -14.95 -2.94
C GLN A 61 2.83 -16.10 -3.90
N ARG A 62 3.73 -15.86 -4.86
CA ARG A 62 4.20 -16.92 -5.76
C ARG A 62 5.02 -17.97 -5.01
N ALA A 63 5.94 -17.55 -4.13
CA ALA A 63 6.73 -18.48 -3.32
C ALA A 63 5.85 -19.34 -2.40
N ALA A 64 4.84 -18.75 -1.77
CA ALA A 64 3.80 -19.46 -1.02
C ALA A 64 3.07 -20.51 -1.89
N SER A 65 2.76 -20.15 -3.15
CA SER A 65 2.13 -21.08 -4.10
C SER A 65 3.06 -22.21 -4.57
N GLU A 66 4.38 -22.04 -4.40
CA GLU A 66 5.42 -23.03 -4.69
C GLU A 66 5.81 -23.83 -3.43
N ASP A 67 4.92 -23.87 -2.41
CA ASP A 67 5.06 -24.58 -1.14
C ASP A 67 6.19 -24.07 -0.22
N ASP A 68 6.52 -22.76 -0.25
CA ASP A 68 7.42 -22.15 0.74
C ASP A 68 6.69 -21.83 2.08
N PRO A 69 6.98 -22.56 3.17
CA PRO A 69 6.29 -22.37 4.45
C PRO A 69 6.58 -21.01 5.11
N TYR A 70 7.72 -20.37 4.79
CA TYR A 70 8.03 -19.05 5.34
C TYR A 70 7.27 -17.93 4.63
N ALA A 71 6.99 -18.12 3.34
CA ALA A 71 6.17 -17.18 2.58
C ALA A 71 4.72 -17.18 3.10
N ASP A 72 4.17 -18.35 3.41
CA ASP A 72 2.84 -18.49 4.02
C ASP A 72 2.74 -17.76 5.36
N ASP A 73 3.68 -18.01 6.28
CA ASP A 73 3.72 -17.36 7.59
C ASP A 73 3.83 -15.83 7.46
N TYR A 74 4.67 -15.35 6.54
CA TYR A 74 4.78 -13.92 6.27
C TYR A 74 3.47 -13.31 5.77
N LEU A 75 2.75 -13.99 4.86
CA LEU A 75 1.48 -13.49 4.33
C LEU A 75 0.40 -13.37 5.41
N ILE A 76 0.35 -14.31 6.36
CA ILE A 76 -0.56 -14.25 7.51
C ILE A 76 -0.23 -13.02 8.37
N GLN A 77 1.03 -12.84 8.75
CA GLN A 77 1.46 -11.69 9.56
C GLN A 77 1.20 -10.35 8.84
N PHE A 78 1.38 -10.33 7.52
CA PHE A 78 1.11 -9.17 6.69
C PHE A 78 -0.40 -8.86 6.67
N GLU A 79 -1.27 -9.86 6.48
CA GLU A 79 -2.72 -9.68 6.52
C GLU A 79 -3.18 -9.12 7.86
N GLU A 80 -2.73 -9.70 8.98
CA GLU A 80 -3.04 -9.23 10.32
C GLU A 80 -2.62 -7.76 10.51
N SER A 81 -1.42 -7.41 10.04
CA SER A 81 -0.91 -6.04 10.08
C SER A 81 -1.82 -5.09 9.31
N VAL A 82 -2.22 -5.44 8.08
CA VAL A 82 -3.12 -4.63 7.25
C VAL A 82 -4.48 -4.44 7.93
N ILE A 83 -5.05 -5.51 8.49
CA ILE A 83 -6.33 -5.46 9.24
C ILE A 83 -6.21 -4.52 10.44
N ASN A 84 -5.11 -4.60 11.19
CA ASN A 84 -4.88 -3.75 12.35
C ASN A 84 -4.73 -2.28 11.97
N TYR A 85 -3.92 -1.95 10.96
CA TYR A 85 -3.79 -0.56 10.49
C TYR A 85 -5.11 -0.01 9.95
N ARG A 86 -5.91 -0.83 9.26
CA ARG A 86 -7.25 -0.42 8.80
C ARG A 86 -8.16 -0.07 9.98
N LYS A 87 -8.13 -0.84 11.07
CA LYS A 87 -8.89 -0.54 12.31
C LYS A 87 -8.43 0.78 12.91
N GLU A 88 -7.12 1.03 13.00
CA GLU A 88 -6.58 2.28 13.54
C GLU A 88 -6.93 3.51 12.71
N ILE A 89 -6.86 3.41 11.37
CA ILE A 89 -7.31 4.48 10.46
C ILE A 89 -8.80 4.75 10.68
N GLN A 90 -9.64 3.71 10.74
CA GLN A 90 -11.08 3.86 10.95
C GLN A 90 -11.40 4.54 12.29
N LYS A 91 -10.73 4.11 13.36
CA LYS A 91 -10.88 4.70 14.70
C LYS A 91 -10.50 6.17 14.71
N THR A 92 -9.39 6.52 14.05
CA THR A 92 -8.94 7.91 13.95
C THR A 92 -9.93 8.76 13.17
N HIS A 93 -10.43 8.25 12.05
CA HIS A 93 -11.47 8.91 11.25
C HIS A 93 -12.75 9.15 12.05
N GLN A 94 -13.24 8.14 12.78
CA GLN A 94 -14.42 8.26 13.64
C GLN A 94 -14.25 9.33 14.72
N ARG A 95 -13.09 9.38 15.38
CA ARG A 95 -12.77 10.42 16.38
C ARG A 95 -12.84 11.82 15.77
N TYR A 96 -12.29 12.00 14.57
CA TYR A 96 -12.33 13.28 13.86
C TYR A 96 -13.76 13.68 13.48
N CYS A 97 -14.54 12.76 12.89
CA CYS A 97 -15.94 13.01 12.56
C CYS A 97 -16.78 13.35 13.80
N HIS A 98 -16.54 12.67 14.92
CA HIS A 98 -17.21 12.96 16.18
C HIS A 98 -16.88 14.37 16.70
N ALA A 99 -15.59 14.75 16.72
CA ALA A 99 -15.16 16.09 17.13
C ALA A 99 -15.74 17.20 16.23
N LEU A 100 -15.77 16.98 14.91
CA LEU A 100 -16.40 17.92 13.98
C LEU A 100 -17.89 18.09 14.24
N ARG A 101 -18.62 17.00 14.50
CA ARG A 101 -20.06 17.07 14.83
C ARG A 101 -20.32 17.86 16.12
N GLN A 102 -19.49 17.65 17.15
CA GLN A 102 -19.61 18.40 18.40
C GLN A 102 -19.34 19.90 18.21
N ASN A 103 -18.34 20.27 17.41
CA ASN A 103 -18.05 21.68 17.13
C ASN A 103 -19.14 22.35 16.28
N VAL A 104 -19.73 21.63 15.30
CA VAL A 104 -20.84 22.14 14.49
C VAL A 104 -22.11 22.29 15.33
N ALA A 105 -22.41 21.35 16.23
CA ALA A 105 -23.54 21.45 17.16
C ALA A 105 -23.35 22.53 18.25
N GLY A 106 -22.09 22.85 18.58
CA GLY A 106 -21.71 23.88 19.55
C GLY A 106 -21.73 25.31 19.02
N GLY A 107 -22.06 25.54 17.74
CA GLY A 107 -22.47 26.83 17.19
C GLY A 107 -21.70 28.05 17.69
N ASN A 108 -20.36 28.03 17.63
CA ASN A 108 -19.58 29.25 17.78
C ASN A 108 -19.24 29.78 16.39
N PHE A 109 -20.24 30.42 15.78
CA PHE A 109 -20.03 31.32 14.66
C PHE A 109 -19.57 32.66 15.25
N TYR A 110 -18.26 32.89 15.27
CA TYR A 110 -17.71 34.23 15.24
C TYR A 110 -17.40 34.61 13.80
#